data_AF-A0A8S1XVU7-F1
#
_entry.id   AF-A0A8S1XVU7-F1
#
_cell.length_a   1.000
_cell.length_b   1.000
_cell.length_c   1.000
_cell.angle_alpha   90.00
_cell.angle_beta   90.00
_cell.angle_gamma   90.00
#
_symmetry.space_group_name_H-M   'P 1'
#
loop_
_entity.id
_entity.type
_entity.pdbx_description
1 polymer ?
#
loop_
_entity_poly.entity_id
_entity_poly.type
_entity_poly.pdbx_seq_one_letter_code
_entity_poly.pdbx_strand_id
1 'polypeptide(L)'
;MNYFPCPIHNGHVLSIICTDKSCNETLLICPLCEHADHQNHQTLPIKIMLQLVETAHNNAGEQNYNSIFDVSIFLDQQHCECLRTVHNFIEALKNTSKQLIKKVDTYYLDLKNQLKAFASSKIPIHYLLDSVSSYTGFQQYKKNIQQILEQFVFGNGVASRQSIDSAIMNACKIQIGQLNDQLIDLQNELDAKIENLGNLFRAQPITAVDLVQSISFQFSAQFKGANITISGQNLIAEQKTSESNGQRFTICEPCIPKNGIYKFGFKVIKYAGWIGVGVCHREVIVSANYKFNYTNIGHGSYLISNNAYSWSHLQKDLNSAHKSFDFGVGDIIVIEVDIPKKKITWQKKKTQIKFTMNLDTSQDLYPCANLCSPGDTVEIINKVEA
;
A
#
# COMPACT_ATOMS: atom_id res chain seq x y z
N MET A 1 -8.34 -3.28 -21.83
CA MET A 1 -7.70 -4.07 -20.75
C MET A 1 -6.75 -5.05 -21.40
N ASN A 2 -5.46 -4.98 -21.08
CA ASN A 2 -4.51 -6.01 -21.48
C ASN A 2 -4.64 -7.15 -20.46
N TYR A 3 -5.14 -8.30 -20.88
CA TYR A 3 -5.22 -9.47 -20.01
C TYR A 3 -3.82 -10.06 -19.79
N PHE A 4 -3.60 -10.68 -18.63
CA PHE A 4 -2.33 -11.35 -18.33
C PHE A 4 -2.17 -12.60 -19.20
N PRO A 5 -0.99 -12.89 -19.75
CA PRO A 5 -0.74 -14.13 -20.47
C PRO A 5 -0.77 -15.32 -19.51
N CYS A 6 -1.24 -16.47 -19.99
CA CYS A 6 -1.23 -17.71 -19.23
C CYS A 6 0.20 -18.28 -19.15
N PRO A 7 0.70 -18.65 -17.96
CA PRO A 7 2.05 -19.20 -17.81
C PRO A 7 2.20 -20.62 -18.38
N ILE A 8 1.10 -21.37 -18.48
CA ILE A 8 1.08 -22.77 -18.92
C ILE A 8 0.73 -22.88 -20.40
N HIS A 9 -0.24 -22.08 -20.87
CA HIS A 9 -0.79 -22.17 -22.21
C HIS A 9 -0.40 -20.97 -23.07
N ASN A 10 0.64 -21.14 -23.88
CA ASN A 10 1.19 -20.06 -24.71
C ASN A 10 0.13 -19.49 -25.68
N GLY A 11 0.06 -18.17 -25.79
CA GLY A 11 -0.92 -17.46 -26.62
C GLY A 11 -2.32 -17.29 -26.00
N HIS A 12 -2.59 -17.89 -24.83
CA HIS A 12 -3.83 -17.66 -24.10
C HIS A 12 -3.66 -16.61 -23.01
N VAL A 13 -4.78 -15.99 -22.63
CA VAL A 13 -4.84 -14.99 -21.56
C VAL A 13 -5.68 -15.48 -20.40
N LEU A 14 -5.36 -15.01 -19.20
CA LEU A 14 -6.11 -15.28 -17.98
C LEU A 14 -7.38 -14.44 -17.98
N SER A 15 -8.52 -15.09 -18.21
CA SER A 15 -9.84 -14.45 -18.39
C SER A 15 -10.94 -15.06 -17.54
N ILE A 16 -10.62 -16.06 -16.72
CA ILE A 16 -11.56 -16.82 -15.89
C ILE A 16 -11.03 -16.83 -14.46
N ILE A 17 -11.93 -16.73 -13.49
CA ILE A 17 -11.62 -16.83 -12.07
C ILE A 17 -12.13 -18.17 -11.57
N CYS A 18 -11.29 -18.92 -10.86
CA CYS A 18 -11.73 -20.07 -10.10
C CYS A 18 -12.26 -19.59 -8.74
N THR A 19 -13.55 -19.80 -8.47
CA THR A 19 -14.22 -19.40 -7.23
C THR A 19 -14.41 -20.56 -6.25
N ASP A 20 -13.95 -21.76 -6.60
CA ASP A 20 -13.99 -22.91 -5.73
C ASP A 20 -13.03 -22.75 -4.54
N LYS A 21 -13.57 -22.80 -3.32
CA LYS A 21 -12.79 -22.62 -2.07
C LYS A 21 -11.81 -23.76 -1.80
N SER A 22 -12.01 -24.91 -2.43
CA SER A 22 -11.15 -26.09 -2.27
C SER A 22 -9.98 -26.11 -3.26
N CYS A 23 -9.95 -25.17 -4.21
CA CYS A 23 -8.88 -25.07 -5.20
C CYS A 23 -7.61 -24.47 -4.58
N ASN A 24 -6.51 -25.22 -4.62
CA ASN A 24 -5.19 -24.77 -4.13
C ASN A 24 -4.35 -24.06 -5.21
N GLU A 25 -4.87 -23.96 -6.44
CA GLU A 25 -4.17 -23.37 -7.60
C GLU A 25 -4.48 -21.88 -7.76
N THR A 26 -3.84 -21.24 -8.75
CA THR A 26 -4.00 -19.82 -9.04
C THR A 26 -5.45 -19.40 -9.29
N LEU A 27 -5.89 -18.30 -8.65
CA LEU A 27 -7.27 -17.79 -8.73
C LEU A 27 -7.69 -17.36 -10.15
N LEU A 28 -6.73 -16.97 -10.99
CA LEU A 28 -6.96 -16.48 -12.35
C LEU A 28 -6.41 -17.49 -13.37
N ILE A 29 -7.27 -18.03 -14.20
CA ILE A 29 -6.97 -19.11 -15.15
C ILE A 29 -7.36 -18.73 -16.58
N CYS A 30 -6.78 -19.42 -17.57
CA CYS A 30 -7.21 -19.31 -18.96
C CYS A 30 -8.26 -20.39 -19.30
N PRO A 31 -8.97 -20.29 -20.43
CA PRO A 31 -9.96 -21.29 -20.84
C PRO A 31 -9.40 -22.71 -20.97
N LEU A 32 -8.11 -22.87 -21.30
CA LEU A 32 -7.48 -24.20 -21.37
C LEU A 32 -7.19 -24.78 -19.99
N CYS A 33 -6.73 -23.97 -19.03
CA CYS A 33 -6.61 -24.39 -17.63
C CYS A 33 -7.96 -24.79 -17.04
N GLU A 34 -9.04 -24.07 -17.40
CA GLU A 34 -10.40 -24.44 -17.01
C GLU A 34 -10.75 -25.87 -17.45
N HIS A 35 -10.44 -26.22 -18.70
CA HIS A 35 -10.72 -27.54 -19.26
C HIS A 35 -9.72 -28.61 -18.81
N ALA A 36 -8.50 -28.27 -18.44
CA ALA A 36 -7.51 -29.27 -18.04
C ALA A 36 -7.69 -29.67 -16.56
N ASP A 37 -7.65 -28.66 -15.68
CA ASP A 37 -7.42 -28.88 -14.25
C ASP A 37 -8.58 -28.37 -13.38
N HIS A 38 -9.54 -27.62 -13.95
CA HIS A 38 -10.64 -27.00 -13.22
C HIS A 38 -12.04 -27.40 -13.75
N GLN A 39 -12.18 -28.53 -14.46
CA GLN A 39 -13.46 -28.94 -15.05
C GLN A 39 -14.61 -29.07 -14.02
N ASN A 40 -14.26 -29.41 -12.78
CA ASN A 40 -15.22 -29.61 -11.68
C ASN A 40 -15.25 -28.44 -10.68
N HIS A 41 -14.47 -27.38 -10.92
CA HIS A 41 -14.46 -26.22 -10.05
C HIS A 41 -15.56 -25.24 -10.46
N GLN A 42 -16.05 -24.46 -9.51
CA GLN A 42 -16.84 -23.28 -9.84
C GLN A 42 -15.92 -22.23 -10.45
N THR A 43 -16.21 -21.81 -11.68
CA THR A 43 -15.47 -20.79 -12.41
C THR A 43 -16.38 -19.65 -12.86
N LEU A 44 -15.81 -18.46 -13.03
CA LEU A 44 -16.53 -17.27 -13.44
C LEU A 44 -15.67 -16.43 -14.40
N PRO A 45 -16.14 -16.10 -15.61
CA PRO A 45 -15.43 -15.18 -16.48
C PRO A 45 -15.19 -13.83 -15.79
N ILE A 46 -13.97 -13.32 -15.85
CA ILE A 46 -13.55 -12.09 -15.15
C ILE A 46 -14.46 -10.90 -15.46
N LYS A 47 -14.93 -10.80 -16.71
CA LYS A 47 -15.84 -9.73 -17.13
C LYS A 47 -17.18 -9.80 -16.41
N ILE A 48 -17.70 -11.01 -16.17
CA ILE A 48 -18.95 -11.21 -15.43
C ILE A 48 -18.72 -10.89 -13.95
N MET A 49 -17.59 -11.33 -13.38
CA MET A 49 -17.22 -10.99 -12.00
C MET A 49 -17.16 -9.47 -11.80
N LEU A 50 -16.47 -8.75 -12.68
CA LEU A 50 -16.35 -7.29 -12.63
C LEU A 50 -17.72 -6.62 -12.76
N GLN A 51 -18.59 -7.12 -13.65
CA GLN A 51 -19.95 -6.62 -13.79
C GLN A 51 -20.80 -6.89 -12.52
N LEU A 52 -20.63 -8.04 -11.87
CA LEU A 52 -21.31 -8.35 -10.61
C LEU A 52 -20.82 -7.46 -9.47
N VAL A 53 -19.51 -7.15 -9.42
CA VAL A 53 -18.94 -6.21 -8.45
C VAL A 53 -19.48 -4.80 -8.71
N GLU A 54 -19.49 -4.35 -9.96
CA GLU A 54 -20.06 -3.05 -10.34
C GLU A 54 -21.55 -2.97 -10.02
N THR A 55 -22.30 -4.04 -10.29
CA THR A 55 -23.73 -4.12 -9.98
C THR A 55 -23.98 -4.15 -8.47
N ALA A 56 -23.17 -4.89 -7.71
CA ALA A 56 -23.25 -4.90 -6.24
C ALA A 56 -22.87 -3.54 -5.64
N HIS A 57 -21.89 -2.84 -6.23
CA HIS A 57 -21.50 -1.49 -5.85
C HIS A 57 -22.63 -0.48 -6.13
N ASN A 58 -23.25 -0.57 -7.30
CA ASN A 58 -24.34 0.32 -7.70
C ASN A 58 -25.65 0.02 -6.93
N ASN A 59 -25.92 -1.25 -6.62
CA ASN A 59 -27.11 -1.66 -5.85
C ASN A 59 -26.96 -1.45 -4.34
N ALA A 60 -25.74 -1.25 -3.84
CA ALA A 60 -25.49 -0.77 -2.47
C ALA A 60 -25.80 0.74 -2.30
N GLY A 61 -26.32 1.38 -3.35
CA GLY A 61 -26.85 2.73 -3.33
C GLY A 61 -28.05 2.86 -2.38
N GLU A 62 -27.75 3.10 -1.11
CA GLU A 62 -28.30 4.20 -0.30
C GLU A 62 -27.76 4.20 1.16
N GLN A 63 -27.05 3.15 1.63
CA GLN A 63 -26.61 3.12 3.04
C GLN A 63 -25.18 2.67 3.36
N ASN A 64 -24.32 2.32 2.42
CA ASN A 64 -22.91 2.11 2.75
C ASN A 64 -22.01 2.69 1.67
N TYR A 65 -21.69 3.97 1.82
CA TYR A 65 -20.36 4.42 1.41
C TYR A 65 -19.40 3.51 2.14
N ASN A 66 -18.78 2.54 1.44
CA ASN A 66 -17.51 1.97 1.88
C ASN A 66 -16.59 3.17 2.04
N SER A 67 -16.52 3.67 3.26
CA SER A 67 -15.85 4.91 3.56
C SER A 67 -14.39 4.71 3.16
N ILE A 68 -13.71 5.79 2.80
CA ILE A 68 -12.24 5.75 2.64
C ILE A 68 -11.59 5.08 3.86
N PHE A 69 -12.24 5.17 5.01
CA PHE A 69 -11.89 4.48 6.24
C PHE A 69 -12.02 2.94 6.16
N ASP A 70 -13.04 2.37 5.52
CA ASP A 70 -13.14 0.92 5.30
C ASP A 70 -12.06 0.40 4.36
N VAL A 71 -11.72 1.17 3.32
CA VAL A 71 -10.59 0.86 2.44
C VAL A 71 -9.27 0.94 3.21
N SER A 72 -9.11 1.95 4.07
CA SER A 72 -7.94 2.08 4.96
C SER A 72 -7.83 0.89 5.92
N ILE A 73 -8.92 0.51 6.59
CA ILE A 73 -8.94 -0.65 7.49
C ILE A 73 -8.56 -1.92 6.73
N PHE A 74 -9.11 -2.12 5.53
CA PHE A 74 -8.76 -3.27 4.71
C PHE A 74 -7.26 -3.26 4.35
N LEU A 75 -6.71 -2.12 3.93
CA LEU A 75 -5.28 -1.99 3.63
C LEU A 75 -4.40 -2.27 4.86
N ASP A 76 -4.79 -1.76 6.03
CA ASP A 76 -4.09 -2.01 7.29
C ASP A 76 -4.11 -3.50 7.65
N GLN A 77 -5.26 -4.17 7.48
CA GLN A 77 -5.39 -5.61 7.69
C GLN A 77 -4.49 -6.39 6.73
N GLN A 78 -4.49 -6.06 5.44
CA GLN A 78 -3.63 -6.72 4.46
C GLN A 78 -2.14 -6.49 4.77
N HIS A 79 -1.76 -5.28 5.17
CA HIS A 79 -0.41 -4.96 5.60
C HIS A 79 0.02 -5.81 6.82
N CYS A 80 -0.83 -5.91 7.85
CA CYS A 80 -0.58 -6.75 9.01
C CYS A 80 -0.42 -8.23 8.65
N GLU A 81 -1.25 -8.76 7.74
CA GLU A 81 -1.16 -10.13 7.26
C GLU A 81 0.13 -10.40 6.47
N CYS A 82 0.58 -9.45 5.64
CA CYS A 82 1.87 -9.52 4.98
C CYS A 82 3.02 -9.55 6.00
N LEU A 83 3.01 -8.66 7.00
CA LEU A 83 4.04 -8.65 8.05
C LEU A 83 4.08 -9.97 8.84
N ARG A 84 2.90 -10.51 9.19
CA ARG A 84 2.79 -11.81 9.89
C ARG A 84 3.40 -12.93 9.06
N THR A 85 3.11 -12.96 7.76
CA THR A 85 3.65 -13.96 6.84
C THR A 85 5.19 -13.86 6.75
N VAL A 86 5.74 -12.65 6.65
CA VAL A 86 7.19 -12.41 6.63
C VAL A 86 7.83 -12.85 7.96
N HIS A 87 7.22 -12.56 9.10
CA HIS A 87 7.73 -12.99 10.40
C HIS A 87 7.78 -14.52 10.53
N ASN A 88 6.71 -15.22 10.12
CA ASN A 88 6.66 -16.67 10.14
C ASN A 88 7.76 -17.28 9.25
N PHE A 89 8.02 -16.68 8.08
CA PHE A 89 9.10 -17.09 7.20
C PHE A 89 10.48 -16.92 7.84
N ILE A 90 10.74 -15.77 8.49
CA ILE A 90 12.00 -15.52 9.23
C ILE A 90 12.19 -16.56 10.35
N GLU A 91 11.12 -16.91 11.06
CA GLU A 91 11.19 -17.92 12.12
C GLU A 91 11.50 -19.32 11.57
N ALA A 92 10.88 -19.70 10.44
CA ALA A 92 11.19 -20.94 9.74
C ALA A 92 12.67 -21.00 9.32
N LEU A 93 13.22 -19.91 8.76
CA LEU A 93 14.64 -19.82 8.40
C LEU A 93 15.56 -19.99 9.63
N LYS A 94 15.24 -19.33 10.74
CA LYS A 94 15.99 -19.48 12.01
C LYS A 94 15.99 -20.94 12.50
N ASN A 95 14.84 -21.62 12.41
CA ASN A 95 14.72 -23.01 12.83
C ASN A 95 15.52 -23.95 11.92
N THR A 96 15.46 -23.76 10.61
CA THR A 96 16.27 -24.53 9.64
C THR A 96 17.77 -24.31 9.87
N SER A 97 18.20 -23.07 10.11
CA SER A 97 19.59 -22.74 10.45
C SER A 97 20.06 -23.47 11.72
N LYS A 98 19.25 -23.47 12.79
CA LYS A 98 19.56 -24.22 14.02
C LYS A 98 19.68 -25.72 13.78
N GLN A 99 18.80 -26.30 12.95
CA GLN A 99 18.87 -27.73 12.61
C GLN A 99 20.15 -28.06 11.82
N LEU A 100 20.56 -27.18 10.91
CA LEU A 100 21.79 -27.34 10.15
C LEU A 100 23.02 -27.30 11.06
N ILE A 101 23.11 -26.31 11.95
CA ILE A 101 24.20 -26.21 12.95
C ILE A 101 24.27 -27.50 13.78
N LYS A 102 23.12 -27.97 14.29
CA LYS A 102 23.06 -29.22 15.07
C LYS A 102 23.55 -30.43 14.25
N LYS A 103 23.21 -30.52 12.96
CA LYS A 103 23.69 -31.60 12.08
C LYS A 103 25.20 -31.53 11.87
N VAL A 104 25.76 -30.34 11.69
CA VAL A 104 27.21 -30.12 11.56
C VAL A 104 27.94 -30.50 12.86
N ASP A 105 27.42 -30.09 14.02
CA ASP A 105 28.00 -30.44 15.32
C ASP A 105 27.95 -31.95 15.58
N THR A 106 26.82 -32.58 15.27
CA THR A 106 26.66 -34.04 15.41
C THR A 106 27.66 -34.75 14.50
N TYR A 107 27.80 -34.31 13.25
CA TYR A 107 28.77 -34.86 12.30
C TYR A 107 30.20 -34.74 12.81
N TYR A 108 30.60 -33.56 13.31
CA TYR A 108 31.93 -33.35 13.89
C TYR A 108 32.19 -34.30 15.07
N LEU A 109 31.20 -34.43 15.97
CA LEU A 109 31.34 -35.26 17.16
C LEU A 109 31.43 -36.75 16.80
N ASP A 110 30.61 -37.21 15.86
CA ASP A 110 30.64 -38.60 15.36
C ASP A 110 31.98 -38.91 14.70
N LEU A 111 32.47 -38.03 13.82
CA LEU A 111 33.77 -38.20 13.18
C LEU A 111 34.90 -38.26 14.22
N LYS A 112 34.88 -37.36 15.21
CA LYS A 112 35.86 -37.34 16.30
C LYS A 112 35.83 -38.62 17.13
N ASN A 113 34.63 -39.12 17.44
CA ASN A 113 34.45 -40.35 18.22
C ASN A 113 34.91 -41.58 17.45
N GLN A 114 34.62 -41.66 16.14
CA GLN A 114 35.11 -42.71 15.26
C GLN A 114 36.65 -42.71 15.19
N LEU A 115 37.27 -41.55 15.03
CA LEU A 115 38.73 -41.42 15.03
C LEU A 115 39.36 -41.85 16.36
N LYS A 116 38.75 -41.50 17.50
CA LYS A 116 39.20 -41.95 18.83
C LYS A 116 39.06 -43.47 19.00
N ALA A 117 37.91 -44.02 18.61
CA ALA A 117 37.67 -45.46 18.65
C ALA A 117 38.70 -46.21 17.79
N PHE A 118 38.98 -45.69 16.60
CA PHE A 118 40.01 -46.23 15.73
C PHE A 118 41.40 -46.23 16.37
N ALA A 119 41.84 -45.07 16.87
CA ALA A 119 43.15 -44.92 17.50
C ALA A 119 43.34 -45.85 18.72
N SER A 120 42.23 -46.20 19.39
CA SER A 120 42.22 -47.10 20.55
C SER A 120 42.11 -48.58 20.17
N SER A 121 41.64 -48.87 18.96
CA SER A 121 41.43 -50.22 18.46
C SER A 121 42.71 -50.75 17.81
N LYS A 122 43.14 -51.98 18.13
CA LYS A 122 44.15 -52.72 17.33
C LYS A 122 43.57 -53.24 16.00
N ILE A 123 42.41 -52.73 15.59
CA ILE A 123 41.64 -53.26 14.48
C ILE A 123 42.26 -52.74 13.18
N PRO A 124 42.56 -53.63 12.21
CA PRO A 124 43.03 -53.23 10.90
C PRO A 124 42.07 -52.23 10.23
N ILE A 125 42.61 -51.22 9.56
CA ILE A 125 41.86 -50.10 8.97
C ILE A 125 40.73 -50.54 8.01
N HIS A 126 40.80 -51.76 7.46
CA HIS A 126 39.78 -52.30 6.56
C HIS A 126 38.45 -52.63 7.25
N TYR A 127 38.42 -52.94 8.56
CA TYR A 127 37.17 -53.19 9.29
C TYR A 127 36.35 -51.92 9.53
N LEU A 128 37.00 -50.75 9.56
CA LEU A 128 36.30 -49.46 9.57
C LEU A 128 35.52 -49.24 8.27
N LEU A 129 36.04 -49.73 7.14
CA LEU A 129 35.39 -49.58 5.84
C LEU A 129 34.09 -50.36 5.74
N ASP A 130 34.05 -51.55 6.35
CA ASP A 130 32.83 -52.36 6.43
C ASP A 130 31.78 -51.73 7.35
N SER A 131 32.20 -51.08 8.45
CA SER A 131 31.28 -50.35 9.33
C SER A 131 30.72 -49.08 8.68
N VAL A 132 31.53 -48.34 7.91
CA VAL A 132 31.11 -47.14 7.18
C VAL A 132 30.18 -47.48 6.01
N SER A 133 30.35 -48.64 5.38
CA SER A 133 29.53 -49.07 4.24
C SER A 133 28.12 -49.55 4.63
N SER A 134 27.85 -49.75 5.93
CA SER A 134 26.51 -50.06 6.45
C SER A 134 25.60 -48.83 6.63
N TYR A 135 26.14 -47.61 6.57
CA TYR A 135 25.37 -46.37 6.78
C TYR A 135 24.80 -45.85 5.45
N THR A 136 23.49 -45.97 5.25
CA THR A 136 22.80 -45.66 3.98
C THR A 136 22.60 -44.17 3.71
N GLY A 137 22.77 -43.30 4.72
CA GLY A 137 22.43 -41.88 4.65
C GLY A 137 23.41 -40.96 3.89
N PHE A 138 24.61 -41.44 3.53
CA PHE A 138 25.65 -40.58 2.95
C PHE A 138 26.46 -41.27 1.84
N GLN A 139 25.87 -41.45 0.66
CA GLN A 139 26.59 -41.95 -0.54
C GLN A 139 27.83 -41.11 -0.89
N GLN A 140 27.79 -39.80 -0.64
CA GLN A 140 28.94 -38.91 -0.84
C GLN A 140 30.08 -39.19 0.16
N TYR A 141 29.77 -39.62 1.38
CA TYR A 141 30.78 -39.98 2.39
C TYR A 141 31.54 -41.24 1.99
N LYS A 142 30.83 -42.24 1.44
CA LYS A 142 31.45 -43.44 0.86
C LYS A 142 32.46 -43.08 -0.22
N LYS A 143 32.08 -42.18 -1.14
CA LYS A 143 32.96 -41.69 -2.20
C LYS A 143 34.18 -40.94 -1.65
N ASN A 144 34.00 -40.11 -0.62
CA ASN A 144 35.09 -39.35 -0.01
C ASN A 144 36.08 -40.26 0.74
N ILE A 145 35.59 -41.25 1.50
CA ILE A 145 36.43 -42.27 2.15
C ILE A 145 37.22 -43.07 1.10
N GLN A 146 36.57 -43.44 0.00
CA GLN A 146 37.20 -44.17 -1.09
C GLN A 146 38.30 -43.35 -1.79
N GLN A 147 38.08 -42.04 -2.00
CA GLN A 147 39.10 -41.12 -2.53
C GLN A 147 40.28 -40.91 -1.57
N ILE A 148 40.03 -40.81 -0.25
CA ILE A 148 41.11 -40.79 0.75
C ILE A 148 41.96 -42.06 0.63
N LEU A 149 41.30 -43.20 0.43
CA LEU A 149 41.97 -44.49 0.34
C LEU A 149 42.81 -44.64 -0.92
N GLU A 150 42.30 -44.18 -2.06
CA GLU A 150 43.00 -44.20 -3.34
C GLU A 150 44.26 -43.32 -3.35
N GLN A 151 44.37 -42.33 -2.44
CA GLN A 151 45.56 -41.50 -2.28
C GLN A 151 46.68 -42.16 -1.44
N PHE A 152 46.47 -43.33 -0.86
CA PHE A 152 47.54 -44.06 -0.17
C PHE A 152 48.43 -44.81 -1.14
N VAL A 153 49.67 -44.34 -1.31
CA VAL A 153 50.76 -45.14 -1.89
C VAL A 153 51.30 -46.04 -0.78
N PHE A 154 50.97 -47.34 -0.84
CA PHE A 154 51.53 -48.33 0.07
C PHE A 154 52.97 -48.66 -0.33
N GLY A 155 53.96 -48.00 0.28
CA GLY A 155 55.36 -48.45 0.23
C GLY A 155 55.56 -49.67 1.13
N ASN A 156 55.95 -50.82 0.55
CA ASN A 156 56.17 -52.09 1.28
C ASN A 156 54.99 -52.57 2.16
N GLY A 157 53.75 -52.21 1.80
CA GLY A 157 52.55 -52.64 2.54
C GLY A 157 52.28 -51.89 3.85
N VAL A 158 53.02 -50.82 4.15
CA VAL A 158 52.80 -49.97 5.35
C VAL A 158 52.66 -48.51 4.94
N ALA A 159 51.46 -47.94 5.10
CA ALA A 159 51.25 -46.51 4.93
C ALA A 159 51.93 -45.75 6.09
N SER A 160 52.68 -44.68 5.79
CA SER A 160 53.28 -43.85 6.83
C SER A 160 52.21 -43.00 7.53
N ARG A 161 52.34 -42.79 8.85
CA ARG A 161 51.37 -42.00 9.64
C ARG A 161 51.15 -40.58 9.08
N GLN A 162 52.19 -39.98 8.50
CA GLN A 162 52.14 -38.66 7.84
C GLN A 162 51.25 -38.63 6.59
N SER A 163 51.16 -39.72 5.82
CA SER A 163 50.28 -39.77 4.64
C SER A 163 48.80 -39.87 5.06
N ILE A 164 48.51 -40.53 6.17
CA ILE A 164 47.15 -40.69 6.71
C ILE A 164 46.60 -39.36 7.21
N ASP A 165 47.37 -38.64 8.02
CA ASP A 165 46.95 -37.34 8.56
C ASP A 165 46.72 -36.33 7.42
N SER A 166 47.58 -36.33 6.40
CA SER A 166 47.43 -35.45 5.24
C SER A 166 46.18 -35.77 4.41
N ALA A 167 45.89 -37.05 4.18
CA ALA A 167 44.72 -37.46 3.39
C ALA A 167 43.40 -37.16 4.11
N ILE A 168 43.32 -37.41 5.43
CA ILE A 168 42.16 -37.05 6.26
C ILE A 168 41.94 -35.53 6.25
N MET A 169 43.00 -34.76 6.46
CA MET A 169 42.92 -33.29 6.44
C MET A 169 42.50 -32.76 5.07
N ASN A 170 42.99 -33.35 3.98
CA ASN A 170 42.61 -32.96 2.63
C ASN A 170 41.12 -33.23 2.36
N ALA A 171 40.60 -34.40 2.73
CA ALA A 171 39.19 -34.71 2.54
C ALA A 171 38.27 -33.85 3.41
N CYS A 172 38.66 -33.55 4.64
CA CYS A 172 37.92 -32.60 5.48
C CYS A 172 37.87 -31.22 4.82
N LYS A 173 38.99 -30.73 4.27
CA LYS A 173 39.04 -29.46 3.54
C LYS A 173 38.12 -29.47 2.32
N ILE A 174 38.12 -30.55 1.53
CA ILE A 174 37.25 -30.68 0.34
C ILE A 174 35.78 -30.63 0.74
N GLN A 175 35.38 -31.36 1.79
CA GLN A 175 33.99 -31.34 2.26
C GLN A 175 33.55 -29.97 2.79
N ILE A 176 34.42 -29.29 3.55
CA ILE A 176 34.15 -27.93 4.02
C ILE A 176 33.98 -26.97 2.83
N GLY A 177 34.82 -27.12 1.80
CA GLY A 177 34.69 -26.36 0.55
C GLY A 177 33.32 -26.57 -0.10
N GLN A 178 32.93 -27.83 -0.32
CA GLN A 178 31.64 -28.18 -0.92
C GLN A 178 30.44 -27.65 -0.13
N LEU A 179 30.50 -27.70 1.21
CA LEU A 179 29.45 -27.15 2.06
C LEU A 179 29.36 -25.63 1.95
N ASN A 180 30.49 -24.93 1.92
CA ASN A 180 30.52 -23.48 1.73
C ASN A 180 29.94 -23.08 0.37
N ASP A 181 30.29 -23.79 -0.71
CA ASP A 181 29.75 -23.52 -2.04
C ASP A 181 28.21 -23.65 -2.05
N GLN A 182 27.68 -24.73 -1.46
CA GLN A 182 26.22 -24.91 -1.33
C GLN A 182 25.54 -23.83 -0.50
N LEU A 183 26.20 -23.34 0.55
CA LEU A 183 25.68 -22.23 1.36
C LEU A 183 25.63 -20.91 0.58
N ILE A 184 26.62 -20.65 -0.27
CA ILE A 184 26.68 -19.47 -1.13
C ILE A 184 25.56 -19.53 -2.18
N ASP A 185 25.35 -20.69 -2.82
CA ASP A 185 24.27 -20.86 -3.81
C ASP A 185 22.89 -20.59 -3.20
N LEU A 186 22.65 -21.10 -1.99
CA LEU A 186 21.39 -20.91 -1.28
C LEU A 186 21.17 -19.45 -0.85
N GLN A 187 22.24 -18.74 -0.48
CA GLN A 187 22.19 -17.30 -0.21
C GLN A 187 21.81 -16.51 -1.47
N ASN A 188 22.42 -16.82 -2.61
CA ASN A 188 22.13 -16.16 -3.87
C ASN A 188 20.68 -16.38 -4.33
N GLU A 189 20.14 -17.59 -4.16
CA GLU A 189 18.73 -17.88 -4.47
C GLU A 189 17.78 -17.06 -3.58
N LEU A 190 18.08 -16.95 -2.29
CA LEU A 190 17.30 -16.15 -1.35
C LEU A 190 17.30 -14.67 -1.72
N ASP A 191 18.47 -14.11 -2.05
CA ASP A 191 18.61 -12.70 -2.43
C ASP A 191 17.82 -12.39 -3.72
N ALA A 192 17.85 -13.29 -4.71
CA ALA A 192 17.06 -13.16 -5.93
C ALA A 192 15.54 -13.19 -5.64
N LYS A 193 15.07 -14.01 -4.70
CA LYS A 193 13.65 -14.03 -4.29
C LYS A 193 13.25 -12.73 -3.56
N ILE A 194 14.12 -12.20 -2.71
CA ILE A 194 13.91 -10.91 -2.03
C ILE A 194 13.82 -9.77 -3.03
N GLU A 195 14.71 -9.73 -4.02
CA GLU A 195 14.68 -8.72 -5.08
C GLU A 195 13.39 -8.78 -5.90
N ASN A 196 12.95 -9.99 -6.29
CA ASN A 196 11.70 -10.19 -7.01
C ASN A 196 10.48 -9.69 -6.22
N LEU A 197 10.42 -9.97 -4.91
CA LEU A 197 9.38 -9.41 -4.03
C LEU A 197 9.46 -7.89 -3.97
N GLY A 198 10.67 -7.33 -3.82
CA GLY A 198 10.89 -5.89 -3.85
C GLY A 198 10.39 -5.24 -5.15
N ASN A 199 10.63 -5.88 -6.29
CA ASN A 199 10.13 -5.43 -7.58
C ASN A 199 8.61 -5.51 -7.69
N LEU A 200 7.96 -6.51 -7.09
CA LEU A 200 6.50 -6.63 -7.03
C LEU A 200 5.87 -5.46 -6.27
N PHE A 201 6.47 -5.04 -5.16
CA PHE A 201 6.04 -3.86 -4.40
C PHE A 201 6.36 -2.53 -5.11
N ARG A 202 7.42 -2.48 -5.93
CA ARG A 202 7.79 -1.29 -6.72
C ARG A 202 6.98 -1.14 -8.01
N ALA A 203 6.48 -2.23 -8.59
CA ALA A 203 5.81 -2.22 -9.88
C ALA A 203 4.38 -1.67 -9.85
N GLN A 204 3.79 -1.49 -8.67
CA GLN A 204 2.45 -0.89 -8.52
C GLN A 204 2.39 0.17 -7.43
N PRO A 205 3.01 1.35 -7.61
CA PRO A 205 2.36 2.52 -7.06
C PRO A 205 1.05 2.64 -7.84
N ILE A 206 -0.10 2.33 -7.21
CA ILE A 206 -1.28 3.12 -7.52
C ILE A 206 -0.78 4.54 -7.30
N THR A 207 -0.48 5.26 -8.38
CA THR A 207 0.17 6.54 -8.20
C THR A 207 -0.79 7.35 -7.35
N ALA A 208 -0.32 7.88 -6.22
CA ALA A 208 -1.20 8.66 -5.34
C ALA A 208 -1.93 9.76 -6.13
N VAL A 209 -1.37 10.18 -7.27
CA VAL A 209 -1.96 11.04 -8.29
C VAL A 209 -3.33 10.52 -8.79
N ASP A 210 -3.48 9.24 -9.12
CA ASP A 210 -4.73 8.68 -9.65
C ASP A 210 -5.82 8.58 -8.57
N LEU A 211 -5.44 8.27 -7.31
CA LEU A 211 -6.38 8.23 -6.18
C LEU A 211 -6.77 9.65 -5.71
N VAL A 212 -5.86 10.62 -5.83
CA VAL A 212 -6.10 12.03 -5.47
C VAL A 212 -7.07 12.70 -6.45
N GLN A 213 -7.08 12.30 -7.73
CA GLN A 213 -8.01 12.82 -8.73
C GLN A 213 -9.42 12.23 -8.64
N SER A 214 -9.64 11.16 -7.86
CA SER A 214 -10.94 10.49 -7.78
C SER A 214 -11.84 11.02 -6.66
N ILE A 215 -11.33 11.90 -5.78
CA ILE A 215 -12.14 12.45 -4.69
C ILE A 215 -13.19 13.40 -5.26
N SER A 216 -14.45 13.03 -5.05
CA SER A 216 -15.61 13.83 -5.41
C SER A 216 -16.21 14.44 -4.16
N PHE A 217 -16.08 15.75 -4.00
CA PHE A 217 -16.68 16.50 -2.90
C PHE A 217 -18.14 16.81 -3.19
N GLN A 218 -18.98 16.68 -2.17
CA GLN A 218 -20.40 17.00 -2.22
C GLN A 218 -20.80 17.76 -0.95
N PHE A 219 -21.74 18.69 -1.04
CA PHE A 219 -22.27 19.37 0.15
C PHE A 219 -22.95 18.36 1.09
N SER A 220 -22.60 18.43 2.38
CA SER A 220 -23.22 17.61 3.40
C SER A 220 -24.66 18.03 3.65
N ALA A 221 -25.58 17.07 3.65
CA ALA A 221 -26.95 17.31 4.12
C ALA A 221 -27.00 17.58 5.63
N GLN A 222 -26.00 17.12 6.39
CA GLN A 222 -25.92 17.23 7.85
C GLN A 222 -25.17 18.48 8.28
N PHE A 223 -24.02 18.78 7.66
CA PHE A 223 -23.14 19.86 8.09
C PHE A 223 -23.40 21.18 7.36
N LYS A 224 -24.56 21.78 7.63
CA LYS A 224 -24.98 23.05 7.03
C LYS A 224 -25.84 23.88 7.98
N GLY A 225 -25.91 25.18 7.71
CA GLY A 225 -26.90 26.06 8.33
C GLY A 225 -28.32 25.59 8.04
N ALA A 226 -29.23 25.80 9.00
CA ALA A 226 -30.62 25.33 8.93
C ALA A 226 -31.35 25.85 7.68
N ASN A 227 -31.04 27.08 7.26
CA ASN A 227 -31.67 27.75 6.13
C ASN A 227 -30.97 27.53 4.79
N ILE A 228 -29.98 26.62 4.72
CA ILE A 228 -29.36 26.21 3.46
C ILE A 228 -30.04 24.94 2.97
N THR A 229 -30.45 24.94 1.70
CA THR A 229 -30.95 23.75 1.01
C THR A 229 -29.89 23.17 0.10
N ILE A 230 -29.79 21.85 0.06
CA ILE A 230 -28.87 21.10 -0.80
C ILE A 230 -29.66 20.40 -1.90
N SER A 231 -29.18 20.47 -3.15
CA SER A 231 -29.85 19.90 -4.32
C SER A 231 -28.83 19.46 -5.38
N GLY A 232 -29.30 18.93 -6.51
CA GLY A 232 -28.44 18.52 -7.62
C GLY A 232 -27.46 17.42 -7.25
N GLN A 233 -27.95 16.35 -6.62
CA GLN A 233 -27.10 15.26 -6.10
C GLN A 233 -26.03 15.77 -5.13
N ASN A 234 -26.43 16.66 -4.21
CA ASN A 234 -25.55 17.30 -3.25
C ASN A 234 -24.45 18.20 -3.85
N LEU A 235 -24.59 18.62 -5.11
CA LEU A 235 -23.62 19.51 -5.74
C LEU A 235 -23.98 20.99 -5.63
N ILE A 236 -25.22 21.33 -5.28
CA ILE A 236 -25.71 22.71 -5.23
C ILE A 236 -26.17 23.06 -3.82
N ALA A 237 -25.71 24.19 -3.30
CA ALA A 237 -26.17 24.76 -2.04
C ALA A 237 -26.79 26.14 -2.27
N GLU A 238 -27.96 26.38 -1.66
CA GLU A 238 -28.70 27.64 -1.76
C GLU A 238 -29.17 28.12 -0.38
N GLN A 239 -28.92 29.39 -0.06
CA GLN A 239 -29.42 30.05 1.14
C GLN A 239 -30.86 30.53 0.93
N LYS A 240 -31.79 30.17 1.83
CA LYS A 240 -33.22 30.52 1.71
C LYS A 240 -33.63 31.77 2.48
N THR A 241 -32.89 32.15 3.52
CA THR A 241 -33.21 33.29 4.38
C THR A 241 -32.04 34.25 4.48
N SER A 242 -32.31 35.51 4.85
CA SER A 242 -31.24 36.46 5.13
C SER A 242 -30.66 36.16 6.50
N GLU A 243 -29.36 35.89 6.55
CA GLU A 243 -28.66 35.55 7.77
C GLU A 243 -27.48 36.49 7.89
N SER A 244 -27.67 37.73 8.38
CA SER A 244 -26.57 38.71 8.48
C SER A 244 -25.54 38.37 9.55
N ASN A 245 -25.88 37.51 10.52
CA ASN A 245 -24.99 37.01 11.58
C ASN A 245 -25.33 35.57 11.99
N GLY A 246 -26.22 34.89 11.28
CA GLY A 246 -26.68 33.55 11.63
C GLY A 246 -25.98 32.45 10.83
N GLN A 247 -26.74 31.41 10.52
CA GLN A 247 -26.20 30.12 10.06
C GLN A 247 -25.95 30.13 8.55
N ARG A 248 -24.75 30.57 8.15
CA ARG A 248 -24.43 30.85 6.74
C ARG A 248 -23.53 29.79 6.08
N PHE A 249 -22.96 28.87 6.86
CA PHE A 249 -22.00 27.90 6.34
C PHE A 249 -22.66 26.61 5.85
N THR A 250 -22.13 26.09 4.74
CA THR A 250 -22.32 24.71 4.29
C THR A 250 -20.96 24.07 4.03
N ILE A 251 -20.81 22.80 4.42
CA ILE A 251 -19.54 22.08 4.41
C ILE A 251 -19.67 20.89 3.44
N CYS A 252 -18.66 20.66 2.61
CA CYS A 252 -18.59 19.49 1.74
C CYS A 252 -17.92 18.31 2.44
N GLU A 253 -18.29 17.10 2.03
CA GLU A 253 -17.68 15.83 2.43
C GLU A 253 -17.18 15.07 1.17
N PRO A 254 -16.14 14.22 1.30
CA PRO A 254 -15.36 13.93 2.52
C PRO A 254 -14.38 15.07 2.88
N CYS A 255 -13.62 14.90 3.97
CA CYS A 255 -12.49 15.80 4.27
C CYS A 255 -11.40 15.71 3.20
N ILE A 256 -10.61 16.77 3.08
CA ILE A 256 -9.40 16.79 2.26
C ILE A 256 -8.35 15.89 2.94
N PRO A 257 -7.84 14.84 2.28
CA PRO A 257 -6.86 13.96 2.91
C PRO A 257 -5.57 14.69 3.27
N LYS A 258 -4.86 14.16 4.27
CA LYS A 258 -3.72 14.81 4.92
C LYS A 258 -2.41 14.81 4.11
N ASN A 259 -2.43 14.28 2.90
CA ASN A 259 -1.23 14.00 2.14
C ASN A 259 -1.50 14.20 0.66
N GLY A 260 -1.04 15.33 0.11
CA GLY A 260 -1.12 15.62 -1.30
C GLY A 260 -1.56 17.04 -1.62
N ILE A 261 -1.88 17.25 -2.90
CA ILE A 261 -2.38 18.50 -3.45
C ILE A 261 -3.75 18.21 -4.03
N TYR A 262 -4.77 18.96 -3.60
CA TYR A 262 -6.16 18.73 -3.98
C TYR A 262 -6.72 19.94 -4.69
N LYS A 263 -7.47 19.70 -5.79
CA LYS A 263 -8.11 20.75 -6.58
C LYS A 263 -9.60 20.49 -6.69
N PHE A 264 -10.37 21.53 -6.44
CA PHE A 264 -11.82 21.57 -6.67
C PHE A 264 -12.20 22.99 -7.06
N GLY A 265 -13.46 23.24 -7.40
CA GLY A 265 -13.92 24.60 -7.69
C GLY A 265 -15.30 24.87 -7.14
N PHE A 266 -15.61 26.15 -6.97
CA PHE A 266 -16.98 26.61 -6.76
C PHE A 266 -17.41 27.47 -7.93
N LYS A 267 -18.56 27.14 -8.52
CA LYS A 267 -19.23 27.96 -9.52
C LYS A 267 -20.32 28.79 -8.85
N VAL A 268 -20.30 30.09 -9.06
CA VAL A 268 -21.36 30.98 -8.53
C VAL A 268 -22.54 30.94 -9.48
N ILE A 269 -23.64 30.33 -9.03
CA ILE A 269 -24.87 30.20 -9.84
C ILE A 269 -25.73 31.46 -9.71
N LYS A 270 -25.84 31.97 -8.49
CA LYS A 270 -26.60 33.18 -8.18
C LYS A 270 -26.01 33.81 -6.93
N TYR A 271 -25.97 35.13 -6.86
CA TYR A 271 -25.73 35.82 -5.60
C TYR A 271 -26.60 37.08 -5.53
N ALA A 272 -27.15 37.35 -4.37
CA ALA A 272 -27.97 38.52 -4.05
C ALA A 272 -27.25 39.45 -3.06
N GLY A 273 -26.33 38.91 -2.24
CA GLY A 273 -25.54 39.72 -1.32
C GLY A 273 -24.08 39.31 -1.33
N TRP A 274 -23.75 38.35 -0.49
CA TRP A 274 -22.36 38.03 -0.15
C TRP A 274 -22.15 36.52 -0.16
N ILE A 275 -21.13 36.08 -0.90
CA ILE A 275 -20.72 34.68 -0.99
C ILE A 275 -19.23 34.59 -0.70
N GLY A 276 -18.87 33.70 0.22
CA GLY A 276 -17.49 33.29 0.49
C GLY A 276 -17.27 31.82 0.14
N VAL A 277 -16.12 31.50 -0.46
CA VAL A 277 -15.75 30.11 -0.84
C VAL A 277 -14.33 29.78 -0.39
N GLY A 278 -14.11 28.53 0.03
CA GLY A 278 -12.81 28.13 0.58
C GLY A 278 -12.82 26.79 1.30
N VAL A 279 -12.06 26.71 2.39
CA VAL A 279 -11.99 25.53 3.27
C VAL A 279 -12.23 25.92 4.73
N CYS A 280 -12.63 24.96 5.55
CA CYS A 280 -12.85 25.17 6.98
C CYS A 280 -12.45 23.96 7.83
N HIS A 281 -12.32 24.20 9.13
CA HIS A 281 -12.28 23.19 10.19
C HIS A 281 -13.72 22.92 10.64
N ARG A 282 -14.25 21.75 10.29
CA ARG A 282 -15.65 21.38 10.56
C ARG A 282 -16.04 21.60 12.03
N GLU A 283 -15.24 21.11 12.96
CA GLU A 283 -15.56 21.18 14.40
C GLU A 283 -15.65 22.62 14.91
N VAL A 284 -14.84 23.53 14.37
CA VAL A 284 -14.88 24.95 14.74
C VAL A 284 -16.16 25.62 14.20
N ILE A 285 -16.53 25.32 12.95
CA ILE A 285 -17.76 25.87 12.33
C ILE A 285 -19.02 25.30 12.99
N VAL A 286 -19.04 24.00 13.29
CA VAL A 286 -20.17 23.34 13.96
C VAL A 286 -20.33 23.85 15.39
N SER A 287 -19.25 23.99 16.16
CA SER A 287 -19.31 24.54 17.52
C SER A 287 -19.74 26.01 17.55
N ALA A 288 -19.42 26.78 16.51
CA ALA A 288 -19.95 28.13 16.30
C ALA A 288 -21.42 28.15 15.81
N ASN A 289 -22.08 26.99 15.70
CA ASN A 289 -23.42 26.83 15.15
C ASN A 289 -23.55 27.49 13.77
N TYR A 290 -22.57 27.26 12.90
CA TYR A 290 -22.50 27.79 11.53
C TYR A 290 -22.53 29.32 11.43
N LYS A 291 -22.28 30.04 12.53
CA LYS A 291 -22.21 31.50 12.56
C LYS A 291 -20.87 31.98 12.02
N PHE A 292 -20.92 33.06 11.23
CA PHE A 292 -19.71 33.65 10.68
C PHE A 292 -19.10 34.71 11.60
N ASN A 293 -17.97 34.36 12.22
CA ASN A 293 -17.14 35.31 12.96
C ASN A 293 -16.06 35.87 12.04
N TYR A 294 -16.29 37.07 11.51
CA TYR A 294 -15.38 37.74 10.58
C TYR A 294 -14.32 38.60 11.27
N THR A 295 -14.49 38.93 12.55
CA THR A 295 -13.65 39.91 13.25
C THR A 295 -12.35 39.31 13.78
N ASN A 296 -12.41 38.12 14.35
CA ASN A 296 -11.28 37.50 15.06
C ASN A 296 -10.71 36.33 14.25
N ILE A 297 -9.39 36.15 14.28
CA ILE A 297 -8.76 34.89 13.85
C ILE A 297 -9.24 33.71 14.72
N GLY A 298 -8.97 32.48 14.31
CA GLY A 298 -9.46 31.30 15.02
C GLY A 298 -10.91 30.92 14.68
N HIS A 299 -11.58 31.62 13.76
CA HIS A 299 -13.00 31.40 13.41
C HIS A 299 -13.28 30.10 12.65
N GLY A 300 -12.25 29.49 12.08
CA GLY A 300 -12.32 28.12 11.55
C GLY A 300 -12.43 28.04 10.05
N SER A 301 -12.33 29.17 9.32
CA SER A 301 -12.46 29.19 7.87
C SER A 301 -11.28 29.90 7.20
N TYR A 302 -11.06 29.55 5.94
CA TYR A 302 -10.14 30.23 5.02
C TYR A 302 -10.96 30.52 3.78
N LEU A 303 -11.33 31.79 3.55
CA LEU A 303 -12.28 32.17 2.49
C LEU A 303 -11.77 33.36 1.68
N ILE A 304 -12.22 33.42 0.43
CA ILE A 304 -12.33 34.67 -0.33
C ILE A 304 -13.80 34.90 -0.70
N SER A 305 -14.19 36.16 -0.93
CA SER A 305 -15.56 36.53 -1.27
C SER A 305 -15.67 37.26 -2.60
N ASN A 306 -16.91 37.32 -3.08
CA ASN A 306 -17.27 38.00 -4.32
C ASN A 306 -16.82 39.48 -4.38
N ASN A 307 -16.65 40.13 -3.23
CA ASN A 307 -16.20 41.53 -3.12
C ASN A 307 -14.70 41.68 -2.78
N ALA A 308 -13.86 40.70 -3.16
CA ALA A 308 -12.39 40.75 -3.03
C ALA A 308 -11.84 40.83 -1.59
N TYR A 309 -12.66 40.51 -0.59
CA TYR A 309 -12.18 40.32 0.78
C TYR A 309 -11.63 38.90 0.99
N SER A 310 -10.82 38.76 2.03
CA SER A 310 -10.20 37.52 2.49
C SER A 310 -10.43 37.34 3.98
N TRP A 311 -10.59 36.09 4.42
CA TRP A 311 -10.75 35.70 5.82
C TRP A 311 -9.78 34.57 6.13
N SER A 312 -8.89 34.80 7.08
CA SER A 312 -7.93 33.81 7.55
C SER A 312 -8.29 33.35 8.95
N HIS A 313 -8.33 32.04 9.15
CA HIS A 313 -8.29 31.48 10.49
C HIS A 313 -6.93 31.74 11.18
N LEU A 314 -5.84 31.89 10.44
CA LEU A 314 -4.47 31.93 10.98
C LEU A 314 -3.79 33.31 10.92
N GLN A 315 -3.98 34.06 9.84
CA GLN A 315 -3.21 35.27 9.53
C GLN A 315 -4.04 36.53 9.74
N LYS A 316 -3.72 37.30 10.79
CA LYS A 316 -4.47 38.52 11.17
C LYS A 316 -4.51 39.58 10.05
N ASP A 317 -3.42 39.73 9.30
CA ASP A 317 -3.32 40.73 8.22
C ASP A 317 -4.10 40.34 6.95
N LEU A 318 -4.56 39.08 6.87
CA LEU A 318 -5.40 38.54 5.80
C LEU A 318 -6.82 38.22 6.28
N ASN A 319 -7.16 38.52 7.54
CA ASN A 319 -8.51 38.35 8.06
C ASN A 319 -9.32 39.63 7.92
N SER A 320 -10.49 39.54 7.29
CA SER A 320 -11.34 40.69 6.95
C SER A 320 -10.59 41.76 6.14
N ALA A 321 -9.70 41.33 5.23
CA ALA A 321 -8.84 42.21 4.45
C ALA A 321 -9.22 42.19 2.96
N HIS A 322 -9.33 43.36 2.33
CA HIS A 322 -9.57 43.51 0.90
C HIS A 322 -8.28 43.26 0.08
N LYS A 323 -7.88 41.99 0.00
CA LYS A 323 -6.61 41.54 -0.58
C LYS A 323 -6.75 40.45 -1.66
N SER A 324 -7.96 39.94 -1.90
CA SER A 324 -8.21 38.89 -2.91
C SER A 324 -8.67 39.51 -4.24
N PHE A 325 -9.58 38.86 -4.97
CA PHE A 325 -10.10 39.32 -6.25
C PHE A 325 -11.63 39.19 -6.28
N ASP A 326 -12.29 40.01 -7.09
CA ASP A 326 -13.73 40.02 -7.27
C ASP A 326 -14.21 38.86 -8.15
N PHE A 327 -15.42 38.38 -7.89
CA PHE A 327 -16.07 37.37 -8.71
C PHE A 327 -17.59 37.46 -8.63
N GLY A 328 -18.27 36.97 -9.66
CA GLY A 328 -19.72 37.06 -9.77
C GLY A 328 -20.37 35.84 -10.40
N VAL A 329 -21.63 35.99 -10.81
CA VAL A 329 -22.42 34.92 -11.42
C VAL A 329 -21.72 34.39 -12.67
N GLY A 330 -21.61 33.06 -12.76
CA GLY A 330 -20.97 32.34 -13.84
C GLY A 330 -19.46 32.12 -13.68
N ASP A 331 -18.81 32.81 -12.73
CA ASP A 331 -17.39 32.57 -12.45
C ASP A 331 -17.19 31.22 -11.74
N ILE A 332 -16.08 30.55 -12.08
CA ILE A 332 -15.59 29.36 -11.38
C ILE A 332 -14.31 29.73 -10.64
N ILE A 333 -14.32 29.54 -9.32
CA ILE A 333 -13.17 29.75 -8.46
C ILE A 333 -12.54 28.39 -8.19
N VAL A 334 -11.39 28.15 -8.80
CA VAL A 334 -10.58 26.94 -8.59
C VAL A 334 -9.79 27.11 -7.30
N ILE A 335 -9.84 26.12 -6.43
CA ILE A 335 -9.17 26.11 -5.13
C ILE A 335 -8.18 24.95 -5.13
N GLU A 336 -6.91 25.26 -4.93
CA GLU A 336 -5.82 24.30 -4.75
C GLU A 336 -5.38 24.31 -3.29
N VAL A 337 -5.42 23.14 -2.65
CA VAL A 337 -4.98 22.92 -1.27
C VAL A 337 -3.74 22.04 -1.29
N ASP A 338 -2.57 22.62 -1.01
CA ASP A 338 -1.28 21.94 -0.90
C ASP A 338 -1.01 21.66 0.58
N ILE A 339 -1.36 20.45 1.02
CA ILE A 339 -1.24 20.03 2.43
C ILE A 339 0.24 19.97 2.88
N PRO A 340 1.18 19.38 2.10
CA PRO A 340 2.60 19.40 2.46
C PRO A 340 3.17 20.81 2.61
N LYS A 341 2.80 21.76 1.74
CA LYS A 341 3.26 23.15 1.85
C LYS A 341 2.43 23.99 2.80
N LYS A 342 1.34 23.46 3.36
CA LYS A 342 0.39 24.18 4.22
C LYS A 342 -0.13 25.46 3.56
N LYS A 343 -0.54 25.37 2.30
CA LYS A 343 -1.00 26.52 1.51
C LYS A 343 -2.33 26.24 0.82
N ILE A 344 -3.12 27.29 0.68
CA ILE A 344 -4.32 27.34 -0.15
C ILE A 344 -4.18 28.43 -1.20
N THR A 345 -4.54 28.12 -2.44
CA THR A 345 -4.54 29.07 -3.56
C THR A 345 -5.90 29.07 -4.23
N TRP A 346 -6.50 30.25 -4.36
CA TRP A 346 -7.69 30.48 -5.17
C TRP A 346 -7.27 31.03 -6.53
N GLN A 347 -7.94 30.59 -7.58
CA GLN A 347 -7.71 31.02 -8.95
C GLN A 347 -9.05 31.20 -9.67
N LYS A 348 -9.29 32.40 -10.20
CA LYS A 348 -10.47 32.65 -11.02
C LYS A 348 -10.25 32.02 -12.40
N LYS A 349 -11.03 31.00 -12.79
CA LYS A 349 -10.78 30.20 -14.00
C LYS A 349 -10.73 31.06 -15.28
N LYS A 350 -11.56 32.09 -15.39
CA LYS A 350 -11.63 32.95 -16.58
C LYS A 350 -10.41 33.87 -16.75
N THR A 351 -9.96 34.51 -15.66
CA THR A 351 -8.90 35.54 -15.72
C THR A 351 -7.54 35.04 -15.25
N GLN A 352 -7.48 33.84 -14.65
CA GLN A 352 -6.28 33.23 -14.11
C GLN A 352 -5.63 34.00 -12.95
N ILE A 353 -6.30 35.03 -12.42
CA ILE A 353 -5.86 35.79 -11.24
C ILE A 353 -5.85 34.84 -10.03
N LYS A 354 -4.77 34.92 -9.23
CA LYS A 354 -4.53 34.06 -8.07
C LYS A 354 -4.45 34.84 -6.78
N PHE A 355 -4.83 34.19 -5.68
CA PHE A 355 -4.62 34.65 -4.32
C PHE A 355 -4.23 33.46 -3.45
N THR A 356 -3.28 33.62 -2.52
CA THR A 356 -2.73 32.50 -1.73
C THR A 356 -2.62 32.88 -0.25
N MET A 357 -2.88 31.91 0.62
CA MET A 357 -2.76 32.04 2.08
C MET A 357 -2.11 30.79 2.68
N ASN A 358 -1.60 30.90 3.91
CA ASN A 358 -1.16 29.75 4.70
C ASN A 358 -2.36 29.08 5.39
N LEU A 359 -2.26 27.75 5.54
CA LEU A 359 -3.25 26.91 6.21
C LEU A 359 -2.69 26.33 7.52
N ASP A 360 -3.58 26.08 8.47
CA ASP A 360 -3.33 25.10 9.52
C ASP A 360 -3.82 23.73 9.02
N THR A 361 -2.91 22.76 8.97
CA THR A 361 -3.20 21.38 8.56
C THR A 361 -3.21 20.40 9.73
N SER A 362 -3.08 20.89 10.96
CA SER A 362 -3.18 20.08 12.18
C SER A 362 -4.57 19.46 12.35
N GLN A 363 -5.61 20.19 11.96
CA GLN A 363 -7.00 19.76 11.95
C GLN A 363 -7.47 19.39 10.55
N ASP A 364 -8.56 18.63 10.47
CA ASP A 364 -9.17 18.27 9.19
C ASP A 364 -9.69 19.51 8.47
N LEU A 365 -9.51 19.52 7.14
CA LEU A 365 -9.95 20.59 6.26
C LEU A 365 -11.06 20.07 5.35
N TYR A 366 -12.11 20.85 5.19
CA TYR A 366 -13.26 20.52 4.37
C TYR A 366 -13.53 21.68 3.41
N PRO A 367 -13.83 21.44 2.12
CA PRO A 367 -14.36 22.49 1.26
C PRO A 367 -15.63 23.07 1.86
N CYS A 368 -15.82 24.38 1.74
CA CYS A 368 -16.99 25.03 2.30
C CYS A 368 -17.38 26.29 1.52
N ALA A 369 -18.64 26.67 1.69
CA ALA A 369 -19.17 27.95 1.24
C ALA A 369 -19.89 28.64 2.39
N ASN A 370 -19.89 29.97 2.34
CA ASN A 370 -20.61 30.84 3.26
C ASN A 370 -21.57 31.72 2.43
N LEU A 371 -22.87 31.58 2.67
CA LEU A 371 -23.95 32.15 1.87
C LEU A 371 -24.79 33.07 2.76
N CYS A 372 -24.84 34.36 2.46
CA CYS A 372 -25.39 35.35 3.38
C CYS A 372 -26.87 35.67 3.15
N SER A 373 -27.28 35.76 1.88
CA SER A 373 -28.56 36.34 1.46
C SER A 373 -29.47 35.31 0.80
N PRO A 374 -30.81 35.51 0.84
CA PRO A 374 -31.74 34.63 0.14
C PRO A 374 -31.40 34.54 -1.35
N GLY A 375 -31.27 33.33 -1.86
CA GLY A 375 -30.94 33.03 -3.25
C GLY A 375 -29.45 33.00 -3.56
N ASP A 376 -28.55 33.27 -2.61
CA ASP A 376 -27.12 32.98 -2.78
C ASP A 376 -26.96 31.48 -3.04
N THR A 377 -26.39 31.13 -4.20
CA THR A 377 -26.32 29.76 -4.72
C THR A 377 -24.95 29.47 -5.32
N VAL A 378 -24.36 28.36 -4.89
CA VAL A 378 -23.09 27.86 -5.42
C VAL A 378 -23.18 26.39 -5.80
N GLU A 379 -22.37 25.98 -6.77
CA GLU A 379 -22.20 24.61 -7.21
C GLU A 379 -20.74 24.16 -6.98
N ILE A 380 -20.51 22.99 -6.37
CA ILE A 380 -19.17 22.39 -6.23
C ILE A 380 -18.77 21.67 -7.53
N ILE A 381 -17.54 21.91 -7.99
CA ILE A 381 -16.98 21.36 -9.22
C ILE A 381 -15.78 20.47 -8.88
N ASN A 382 -15.94 19.15 -9.03
CA ASN A 382 -14.89 18.18 -8.66
C ASN A 382 -13.81 18.01 -9.73
N LYS A 383 -14.15 18.22 -11.01
CA LYS A 383 -13.21 18.15 -12.12
C LYS A 383 -12.91 19.54 -12.67
N VAL A 384 -11.82 20.11 -12.19
CA VAL A 384 -11.26 21.37 -12.69
C VAL A 384 -10.06 21.02 -13.57
N GLU A 385 -10.28 21.02 -14.89
CA GLU A 385 -9.20 20.93 -15.87
C GLU A 385 -8.17 22.02 -15.59
N ALA A 386 -6.90 21.61 -15.57
CA ALA A 386 -5.75 22.46 -15.26
C ALA A 386 -5.50 23.53 -16.33
#